data_AF-A0A1H7NG22-F1
#
_entry.id   AF-A0A1H7NG22-F1
#
_cell.length_a   1.000
_cell.length_b   1.000
_cell.length_c   1.000
_cell.angle_alpha   90.00
_cell.angle_beta   90.00
_cell.angle_gamma   90.00
#
_symmetry.space_group_name_H-M   'P 1'
#
loop_
_entity.id
_entity.type
_entity.pdbx_description
1 polymer ?
#
loop_
_entity_poly.entity_id
_entity_poly.type
_entity_poly.pdbx_seq_one_letter_code
_entity_poly.pdbx_strand_id
1 'polypeptide(L)' 'MTNAELESEADPDVEAEQERHDEDEDIDPAAHLKDLEDGAGCTEIWSHLSESRDE' A
#
# COMPACT_ATOMS: atom_id res chain seq x y z
N MET A 1 34.33 -1.44 21.45
CA MET A 1 33.31 -2.35 22.01
C MET A 1 32.55 -2.95 20.84
N THR A 2 32.44 -4.28 20.76
CA THR A 2 31.71 -4.96 19.69
C THR A 2 30.22 -4.69 19.83
N ASN A 3 29.59 -4.10 18.81
CA ASN A 3 28.13 -4.08 18.65
C ASN A 3 27.68 -5.47 18.15
N ALA A 4 27.83 -6.46 19.03
CA ALA A 4 27.02 -7.67 19.02
C ALA A 4 25.89 -7.40 20.02
N GLU A 5 24.68 -7.90 19.75
CA GLU A 5 23.41 -7.58 20.43
C GLU A 5 22.80 -6.21 20.07
N LEU A 6 22.21 -6.13 18.88
CA LEU A 6 20.83 -5.64 18.79
C LEU A 6 20.07 -6.70 18.01
N GLU A 7 19.86 -7.83 18.70
CA GLU A 7 18.74 -8.71 18.42
C GLU A 7 17.49 -7.92 18.82
N SER A 8 16.76 -7.45 17.82
CA SER A 8 15.31 -7.28 17.93
C SER A 8 14.79 -8.05 16.75
N GLU A 9 14.30 -9.25 17.04
CA GLU A 9 13.53 -10.08 16.13
C GLU A 9 12.63 -9.21 15.25
N ALA A 10 12.78 -9.32 13.92
CA ALA A 10 11.67 -8.97 13.06
C ALA A 10 10.61 -10.04 13.33
N ASP A 11 9.56 -9.70 14.08
CA ASP A 11 8.40 -10.57 14.29
C ASP A 11 7.94 -11.10 12.91
N PRO A 12 8.05 -12.42 12.63
CA PRO A 12 7.60 -12.96 11.34
C PRO A 12 6.07 -13.16 11.28
N ASP A 13 5.32 -12.69 12.29
CA ASP A 13 3.88 -12.90 12.43
C ASP A 13 3.08 -11.62 12.14
N VAL A 14 3.42 -10.96 11.03
CA VAL A 14 2.38 -10.28 10.25
C VAL A 14 2.28 -11.02 8.93
N GLU A 15 1.87 -12.29 9.02
CA GLU A 15 0.95 -12.85 8.03
C GLU A 15 -0.32 -12.02 8.12
N ALA A 16 -0.26 -10.77 7.63
CA ALA A 16 -1.43 -10.09 7.12
C ALA A 16 -1.80 -10.90 5.88
N GLU A 17 -2.49 -12.02 6.10
CA GLU A 17 -3.40 -12.62 5.15
C GLU A 17 -4.33 -11.48 4.74
N GLN A 18 -3.89 -10.75 3.73
CA GLN A 18 -4.68 -9.73 3.09
C GLN A 18 -5.75 -10.55 2.39
N GLU A 19 -6.83 -10.86 3.12
CA GLU A 19 -8.06 -11.40 2.58
C GLU A 19 -8.38 -10.49 1.41
N ARG A 20 -8.11 -11.01 0.20
CA ARG A 20 -8.41 -10.29 -1.01
C ARG A 20 -9.92 -10.23 -0.99
N HIS A 21 -10.46 -9.04 -0.76
CA HIS A 21 -11.89 -8.80 -0.83
C HIS A 21 -12.29 -8.98 -2.29
N ASP A 22 -12.48 -10.23 -2.69
CA ASP A 22 -12.96 -10.65 -4.01
C ASP A 22 -14.49 -10.42 -4.11
N GLU A 23 -15.11 -9.68 -3.18
CA GLU A 23 -16.56 -9.43 -3.15
C GLU A 23 -17.03 -8.42 -4.23
N ASP A 24 -16.07 -7.77 -4.91
CA ASP A 24 -16.32 -6.87 -6.04
C ASP A 24 -15.56 -7.36 -7.30
N GLU A 25 -15.75 -8.61 -7.73
CA GLU A 25 -15.19 -9.13 -9.00
C GLU A 25 -15.56 -8.27 -10.23
N ASP A 26 -16.64 -7.49 -10.13
CA ASP A 26 -17.12 -6.58 -11.20
C ASP A 26 -16.58 -5.14 -11.08
N ILE A 27 -15.97 -4.74 -9.96
CA ILE A 27 -15.39 -3.40 -9.81
C ILE A 27 -13.93 -3.42 -10.23
N ASP A 28 -13.61 -2.61 -11.23
CA ASP A 28 -12.24 -2.36 -11.65
C ASP A 28 -11.40 -1.87 -10.46
N PRO A 29 -10.37 -2.61 -10.03
CA PRO A 29 -9.59 -2.26 -8.85
C PRO A 29 -8.80 -0.96 -9.07
N ALA A 30 -8.59 -0.54 -10.33
CA ALA A 30 -7.97 0.72 -10.69
C ALA A 30 -8.97 1.89 -10.81
N ALA A 31 -10.23 1.72 -10.40
CA ALA A 31 -11.25 2.75 -10.57
C ALA A 31 -10.89 4.09 -9.89
N HIS A 32 -10.23 4.03 -8.74
CA HIS A 32 -9.74 5.19 -7.99
C HIS A 32 -8.48 5.83 -8.61
N LEU A 33 -7.93 5.22 -9.66
CA LEU A 33 -6.80 5.75 -10.42
C LEU A 33 -7.21 6.29 -11.80
N LYS A 34 -8.51 6.26 -12.14
CA LYS A 34 -9.01 6.70 -13.45
C LYS A 34 -8.84 8.19 -13.71
N ASP A 35 -8.70 8.97 -12.64
CA ASP A 35 -8.44 10.41 -12.71
C ASP A 35 -6.94 10.73 -12.91
N LEU A 36 -6.05 9.73 -12.85
CA LEU A 36 -4.63 9.88 -13.11
C LEU A 36 -4.30 9.59 -14.58
N GLU A 37 -3.31 10.30 -15.14
CA GLU A 37 -2.82 10.07 -16.49
C GLU A 37 -2.07 8.72 -16.60
N ASP A 38 -2.19 8.05 -17.75
CA ASP A 38 -1.42 6.85 -18.05
C ASP A 38 0.09 7.14 -17.97
N GLY A 39 0.77 6.47 -17.04
CA GLY A 39 2.19 6.68 -16.77
C GLY A 39 2.50 7.65 -15.62
N ALA A 40 1.49 8.03 -14.82
CA ALA A 40 1.70 8.74 -13.56
C ALA A 40 2.72 8.03 -12.68
N GLY A 41 3.70 8.79 -12.18
CA GLY A 41 4.76 8.28 -11.33
C GLY A 41 4.29 7.97 -9.92
N CYS A 42 5.10 7.22 -9.17
CA CYS A 42 4.79 6.83 -7.78
C CYS A 42 4.46 8.03 -6.88
N THR A 43 5.16 9.15 -7.07
CA THR A 43 4.92 10.38 -6.30
C THR A 43 3.54 10.98 -6.60
N GLU A 44 3.13 10.98 -7.86
CA GLU A 44 1.87 11.60 -8.31
C GLU A 44 0.66 10.80 -7.81
N ILE A 45 0.74 9.47 -7.88
CA ILE A 45 -0.27 8.57 -7.31
C ILE A 45 -0.42 8.81 -5.80
N TRP A 46 0.70 8.94 -5.09
CA TRP A 46 0.67 9.13 -3.64
C TRP A 46 0.10 10.49 -3.22
N SER A 47 0.40 11.56 -3.97
CA SER A 47 -0.22 12.87 -3.76
C SER A 47 -1.73 12.80 -3.93
N HIS A 48 -2.21 12.17 -5.00
CA HIS A 48 -3.65 12.01 -5.26
C HIS A 48 -4.35 11.24 -4.13
N LEU A 49 -3.82 10.07 -3.74
CA LEU A 49 -4.39 9.25 -2.67
C LEU A 49 -4.34 9.93 -1.29
N SER A 50 -3.34 10.78 -1.05
CA SER A 50 -3.21 11.49 0.22
C SER A 50 -4.25 12.60 0.33
N GLU A 51 -4.52 13.32 -0.76
CA GLU A 51 -5.55 14.38 -0.78
C GLU A 51 -6.94 13.79 -0.57
N SER A 52 -7.31 12.75 -1.31
CA SER A 52 -8.62 12.08 -1.16
C SER A 52 -8.85 11.41 0.20
N ARG A 53 -7.80 11.19 0.99
CA ARG A 53 -7.89 10.62 2.35
C ARG A 53 -8.08 11.69 3.43
N ASP A 54 -7.57 12.90 3.20
CA ASP A 54 -7.67 14.03 4.14
C ASP A 54 -8.97 14.86 3.95
N GLU A 55 -9.69 14.63 2.85
CA GLU A 55 -11.03 15.20 2.56
C GLU A 55 -12.20 14.50 3.27
#